data_AF-A0A4P7LJ07-F1
#
_entry.id   AF-A0A4P7LJ07-F1
#
_cell.length_a   1.000
_cell.length_b   1.000
_cell.length_c   1.000
_cell.angle_alpha   90.00
_cell.angle_beta   90.00
_cell.angle_gamma   90.00
#
_symmetry.space_group_name_H-M   'P 1'
#
loop_
_entity.id
_entity.type
_entity.pdbx_description
1 polymer ?
#
loop_
_entity_poly.entity_id
_entity_poly.type
_entity_poly.pdbx_seq_one_letter_code
_entity_poly.pdbx_strand_id
1 'polypeptide(L)'
;MDLHTYLIQSERTQQDFAAALGVSQSLICHWARRKALPSPAWCVSIERFTEGRVSRTDLRPDDWREIWPELTWPSAWQEWGSEQALPLAALHGDGRGGGPALCAAPA
;
A
#
# COMPACT_ATOMS: atom_id res chain seq x y z
N MET A 1 -2.38 7.70 11.55
CA MET A 1 -3.57 8.21 12.28
C MET A 1 -4.44 7.02 12.67
N ASP A 2 -4.86 6.92 13.93
CA ASP A 2 -5.73 5.83 14.37
C ASP A 2 -7.22 6.07 14.02
N LEU A 3 -7.98 4.97 13.93
CA LEU A 3 -9.40 5.00 13.56
C LEU A 3 -10.28 5.75 14.57
N HIS A 4 -9.94 5.72 15.86
CA HIS A 4 -10.73 6.41 16.89
C HIS A 4 -10.61 7.92 16.76
N THR A 5 -9.39 8.41 16.65
CA THR A 5 -9.09 9.83 16.40
C THR A 5 -9.75 10.30 15.11
N TYR A 6 -9.68 9.51 14.03
CA TYR A 6 -10.35 9.85 12.78
C TYR A 6 -11.87 10.01 12.96
N LEU A 7 -12.53 9.10 13.67
CA LEU A 7 -13.99 9.16 13.87
C LEU A 7 -14.41 10.36 14.74
N ILE A 8 -13.57 10.83 15.65
CA ILE A 8 -13.82 12.04 16.45
C ILE A 8 -13.66 13.31 15.60
N GLN A 9 -12.64 13.34 14.74
CA GLN A 9 -12.36 14.48 13.87
C GLN A 9 -13.28 14.55 12.66
N SER A 10 -13.86 13.42 12.25
CA SER A 10 -14.77 13.38 11.12
C SER A 10 -16.12 14.00 11.47
N GLU A 11 -16.72 14.72 10.53
CA GLU A 11 -18.09 15.25 10.65
C GLU A 11 -19.19 14.17 10.53
N ARG A 12 -18.80 12.88 10.41
CA ARG A 12 -19.71 11.75 10.19
C ARG A 12 -19.89 10.94 11.46
N THR A 13 -21.07 10.35 11.63
CA THR A 13 -21.31 9.45 12.76
C THR A 13 -20.70 8.07 12.52
N GLN A 14 -20.46 7.32 13.60
CA GLN A 14 -20.05 5.91 13.50
C GLN A 14 -21.09 5.07 12.73
N GLN A 15 -22.37 5.47 12.77
CA GLN A 15 -23.44 4.79 12.04
C GLN A 15 -23.33 5.02 10.54
N ASP A 16 -23.06 6.26 10.10
CA ASP A 16 -22.87 6.56 8.68
C ASP A 16 -21.65 5.83 8.12
N PHE A 17 -20.57 5.80 8.91
CA PHE A 17 -19.35 5.06 8.58
C PHE A 17 -19.64 3.55 8.45
N ALA A 18 -20.40 3.00 9.38
CA ALA A 18 -20.80 1.59 9.36
C ALA A 18 -21.70 1.26 8.15
N ALA A 19 -22.68 2.13 7.86
CA ALA A 19 -23.58 1.98 6.72
C ALA A 19 -22.82 2.00 5.39
N ALA A 20 -21.85 2.91 5.25
CA ALA A 20 -21.03 2.99 4.04
C ALA A 20 -20.12 1.77 3.83
N LEU A 21 -19.67 1.13 4.92
CA LEU A 21 -18.90 -0.11 4.87
C LEU A 21 -19.77 -1.37 4.86
N GLY A 22 -21.10 -1.25 5.02
CA GLY A 22 -22.00 -2.40 5.11
C GLY A 22 -21.79 -3.28 6.34
N VAL A 23 -21.33 -2.70 7.46
CA VAL A 23 -21.09 -3.41 8.72
C VAL A 23 -21.94 -2.86 9.85
N SER A 24 -21.96 -3.55 11.00
CA SER A 24 -22.62 -3.04 12.19
C SER A 24 -21.83 -1.91 12.85
N GLN A 25 -22.52 -0.93 13.42
CA GLN A 25 -21.91 0.15 14.20
C GLN A 25 -21.06 -0.39 15.36
N SER A 26 -21.51 -1.46 16.03
CA SER A 26 -20.76 -2.10 17.12
C SER A 26 -19.40 -2.63 16.66
N LEU A 27 -19.29 -3.12 15.42
CA LEU A 27 -18.02 -3.58 14.87
C LEU A 27 -17.05 -2.42 14.66
N ILE A 28 -17.53 -1.29 14.13
CA ILE A 28 -16.74 -0.04 14.03
C ILE A 28 -16.26 0.39 15.42
N CYS A 29 -17.13 0.34 16.42
CA CYS A 29 -16.80 0.67 17.79
C CYS A 29 -15.72 -0.25 18.37
N HIS A 30 -15.77 -1.55 18.07
CA HIS A 30 -14.74 -2.50 18.47
C HIS A 30 -13.39 -2.20 17.82
N TRP A 31 -13.37 -1.87 16.52
CA TRP A 31 -12.14 -1.49 15.82
C TRP A 31 -11.56 -0.18 16.36
N ALA A 32 -12.39 0.84 16.57
CA ALA A 32 -11.96 2.12 17.13
C ALA A 32 -11.35 1.95 18.53
N ARG A 33 -11.95 1.11 19.38
CA ARG A 33 -11.45 0.82 20.73
C ARG A 33 -10.36 -0.25 20.77
N ARG A 34 -9.85 -0.72 19.62
CA ARG A 34 -8.86 -1.80 19.50
C ARG A 34 -9.27 -3.11 20.22
N LYS A 35 -10.58 -3.32 20.44
CA LYS A 35 -11.12 -4.57 21.02
C LYS A 35 -11.14 -5.72 20.02
N ALA A 36 -11.14 -5.40 18.73
CA ALA A 36 -11.01 -6.35 17.64
C ALA A 36 -10.14 -5.75 16.55
N LEU A 37 -9.41 -6.60 15.84
CA LEU A 37 -8.66 -6.21 14.66
C LEU A 37 -9.53 -6.35 13.40
N PRO A 38 -9.61 -5.34 12.53
CA PRO A 38 -10.23 -5.51 11.23
C PRO A 38 -9.46 -6.54 10.40
N SER A 39 -10.19 -7.34 9.61
CA SER A 39 -9.56 -8.26 8.66
C SER A 39 -8.77 -7.47 7.58
N PRO A 40 -7.84 -8.11 6.83
CA PRO A 40 -7.12 -7.44 5.75
C PRO A 40 -8.03 -6.73 4.76
N ALA A 41 -9.14 -7.38 4.38
CA ALA A 41 -10.13 -6.80 3.44
C ALA A 41 -10.76 -5.52 4.01
N TRP A 42 -11.16 -5.53 5.29
CA TRP A 42 -11.71 -4.34 5.93
C TRP A 42 -10.69 -3.22 6.09
N CYS A 43 -9.41 -3.54 6.32
CA CYS A 43 -8.37 -2.52 6.39
C CYS A 43 -8.27 -1.74 5.08
N VAL A 44 -8.29 -2.43 3.93
CA VAL A 44 -8.26 -1.79 2.61
C VAL A 44 -9.54 -0.98 2.36
N SER A 45 -10.71 -1.49 2.74
CA SER A 45 -11.97 -0.76 2.60
C SER A 45 -12.00 0.52 3.44
N ILE A 46 -11.53 0.46 4.69
CA ILE A 46 -11.42 1.62 5.59
C ILE A 46 -10.43 2.63 5.02
N GLU A 47 -9.25 2.19 4.59
CA GLU A 47 -8.24 3.08 3.99
C GLU A 47 -8.78 3.81 2.76
N ARG A 48 -9.47 3.10 1.86
CA ARG A 48 -10.13 3.72 0.69
C ARG A 48 -11.22 4.70 1.10
N PHE A 49 -12.07 4.32 2.05
CA PHE A 49 -13.17 5.18 2.50
C PHE A 49 -12.69 6.44 3.22
N THR A 50 -11.55 6.36 3.91
CA THR A 50 -10.93 7.49 4.61
C THR A 50 -9.96 8.28 3.72
N GLU A 51 -9.88 7.94 2.44
CA GLU A 51 -8.97 8.56 1.45
C GLU A 51 -7.50 8.53 1.93
N GLY A 52 -7.10 7.42 2.55
CA GLY A 52 -5.74 7.23 3.08
C GLY A 52 -5.45 7.97 4.39
N ARG A 53 -6.42 8.69 4.99
CA ARG A 53 -6.21 9.30 6.31
C ARG A 53 -5.97 8.24 7.39
N VAL A 54 -6.65 7.09 7.31
CA VAL A 54 -6.39 5.93 8.17
C VAL A 54 -5.76 4.85 7.30
N SER A 55 -4.47 4.60 7.51
CA SER A 55 -3.73 3.60 6.73
C SER A 55 -4.00 2.19 7.24
N ARG A 56 -3.79 1.19 6.36
CA ARG A 56 -3.85 -0.22 6.81
C ARG A 56 -2.78 -0.56 7.85
N THR A 57 -1.65 0.14 7.84
CA THR A 57 -0.57 0.00 8.84
C THR A 57 -0.97 0.57 10.20
N ASP A 58 -1.77 1.65 10.25
CA ASP A 58 -2.32 2.16 11.50
C ASP A 58 -3.36 1.20 12.10
N LEU A 59 -4.16 0.54 11.26
CA LEU A 59 -5.19 -0.40 11.71
C LEU A 59 -4.61 -1.70 12.27
N ARG A 60 -3.47 -2.14 11.75
CA ARG A 60 -2.81 -3.40 12.10
C ARG A 60 -1.30 -3.21 12.29
N PRO A 61 -0.87 -2.56 13.37
CA PRO A 61 0.54 -2.21 13.57
C PRO A 61 1.46 -3.43 13.77
N ASP A 62 0.94 -4.54 14.29
CA ASP A 62 1.73 -5.73 14.63
C ASP A 62 2.02 -6.64 13.43
N ASP A 63 1.04 -6.86 12.54
CA ASP A 63 1.06 -7.90 11.52
C ASP A 63 0.91 -7.38 10.08
N TRP A 64 0.88 -6.06 9.86
CA TRP A 64 0.76 -5.51 8.51
C TRP A 64 1.90 -5.96 7.57
N ARG A 65 3.11 -6.17 8.07
CA ARG A 65 4.28 -6.56 7.25
C ARG A 65 4.15 -7.97 6.69
N GLU A 66 3.49 -8.86 7.41
CA GLU A 66 3.26 -10.24 6.99
C GLU A 66 2.17 -10.32 5.91
N ILE A 67 1.25 -9.35 5.91
CA ILE A 67 0.05 -9.35 5.08
C ILE A 67 0.24 -8.51 3.82
N TRP A 68 0.96 -7.40 3.96
CA TRP A 68 1.30 -6.48 2.87
C TRP A 68 2.81 -6.23 2.84
N PRO A 69 3.64 -7.26 2.57
CA PRO A 69 5.08 -7.10 2.47
C PRO A 69 5.50 -6.09 1.40
N GLU A 70 4.67 -5.88 0.36
CA GLU A 70 4.89 -4.89 -0.70
C GLU A 70 4.96 -3.44 -0.19
N LEU A 71 4.41 -3.14 1.00
CA LEU A 71 4.53 -1.82 1.62
C LEU A 71 5.91 -1.58 2.25
N THR A 72 6.70 -2.64 2.48
CA THR A 72 8.05 -2.53 3.08
C THR A 72 9.13 -2.33 2.05
N TRP A 73 8.92 -2.82 0.82
CA TRP A 73 9.88 -2.64 -0.26
C TRP A 73 9.51 -1.36 -1.03
N PRO A 74 10.29 -0.27 -0.95
CA PRO A 74 10.13 0.81 -1.90
C PRO A 74 10.27 0.17 -3.27
N SER A 75 9.32 0.42 -4.18
CA SER A 75 9.30 -0.14 -5.52
C SER A 75 10.53 0.32 -6.32
N ALA A 76 11.68 -0.28 -6.04
CA ALA A 76 12.98 -0.04 -6.67
C ALA A 76 12.97 -0.45 -8.16
N TRP A 77 11.89 -1.09 -8.60
CA TRP A 77 11.62 -1.41 -9.99
C TRP A 77 10.92 -0.28 -10.76
N GLN A 78 10.51 0.81 -10.09
CA GLN A 78 9.75 1.90 -10.72
C GLN A 78 10.65 2.99 -11.33
N GLU A 79 11.96 2.97 -11.06
CA GLU A 79 12.95 3.90 -11.63
C GLU A 79 13.79 3.29 -12.76
N TRP A 80 13.81 1.95 -12.90
CA TRP A 80 14.64 1.27 -13.91
C TRP A 80 14.15 1.45 -15.37
N GLY A 81 13.09 2.23 -15.60
CA GLY A 81 12.46 2.38 -16.93
C GLY A 81 12.32 3.80 -17.48
N SER A 82 12.58 4.86 -16.71
CA SER A 82 12.21 6.21 -17.14
C SER A 82 13.36 7.17 -17.44
N GLU A 83 14.63 6.79 -17.20
CA GLU A 83 15.75 7.73 -17.36
C GLU A 83 16.96 7.21 -18.15
N GLN A 84 16.76 6.25 -19.07
CA GLN A 84 17.69 6.01 -20.19
C GLN A 84 16.94 5.64 -21.48
N ALA A 85 16.08 6.55 -21.95
CA ALA A 85 15.82 6.64 -23.39
C ALA A 85 17.03 7.33 -24.03
N LEU A 86 18.13 6.59 -24.21
CA LEU A 86 19.21 7.03 -25.11
C LEU A 86 18.59 7.23 -26.50
N PRO A 87 18.66 8.41 -27.13
CA PRO A 87 18.25 8.54 -28.51
C PRO A 87 19.13 7.60 -29.36
N LEU A 88 18.48 6.77 -30.20
CA LEU A 88 19.11 5.85 -31.18
C LEU A 88 20.10 6.54 -32.13
N ALA A 89 20.22 7.87 -32.09
CA ALA A 89 21.13 8.68 -32.91
C ALA A 89 22.61 8.60 -32.48
N ALA A 90 22.99 7.93 -31.38
CA ALA A 90 24.39 7.84 -30.95
C ALA A 90 25.17 6.66 -31.56
N LEU A 91 24.56 5.85 -32.44
CA LEU A 91 25.27 4.78 -33.15
C LEU A 91 25.90 5.29 -34.46
N HIS A 92 26.97 6.06 -34.33
CA HIS A 92 28.04 6.09 -35.32
C HIS A 92 29.38 6.05 -34.57
N GLY A 93 30.04 4.89 -34.62
CA GLY A 93 31.46 4.81 -34.25
C GLY A 93 31.88 3.49 -33.62
N ASP A 94 32.34 2.59 -34.48
CA ASP A 94 33.38 1.60 -34.25
C ASP A 94 33.07 0.30 -33.49
N GLY A 95 33.30 -0.81 -34.20
CA GLY A 95 33.02 -2.16 -33.74
C GLY A 95 34.04 -2.68 -32.75
N ARG A 96 33.54 -3.41 -31.74
CA ARG A 96 34.16 -4.63 -31.24
C ARG A 96 33.15 -5.41 -30.42
N GLY A 97 32.75 -6.56 -30.95
CA GLY A 97 31.86 -7.50 -30.29
C GLY A 97 32.50 -8.08 -29.04
N GLY A 98 31.78 -7.97 -27.93
CA GLY A 98 32.12 -8.52 -26.64
C GLY A 98 30.91 -8.37 -25.71
N GLY A 99 29.82 -9.06 -26.04
CA GLY A 99 28.64 -9.09 -25.19
C GLY A 99 28.94 -9.86 -23.90
N PRO A 100 28.57 -9.35 -22.71
CA PRO A 100 28.72 -10.11 -21.48
C PRO A 100 27.73 -11.28 -21.46
N ALA A 101 28.25 -12.45 -21.08
CA ALA A 101 27.48 -13.67 -20.89
C ALA A 101 26.37 -13.46 -19.85
N LEU A 102 25.12 -13.52 -20.31
CA LEU A 102 23.95 -13.68 -19.47
C LEU A 102 23.88 -15.15 -19.06
N CYS A 103 24.00 -15.46 -17.76
CA CYS A 103 23.36 -16.62 -17.12
C CYS A 103 23.64 -16.62 -15.61
N ALA A 104 22.62 -16.33 -14.79
CA ALA A 104 22.17 -17.16 -13.66
C ALA A 104 21.16 -16.39 -12.80
N ALA A 105 19.89 -16.77 -12.87
CA ALA A 105 18.91 -16.52 -11.81
C ALA A 105 18.90 -17.75 -10.87
N PRO A 106 18.86 -17.60 -9.54
CA PRO A 106 18.69 -18.76 -8.66
C PRO A 106 17.23 -19.20 -8.59
N ALA A 107 17.06 -20.52 -8.43
CA ALA A 107 15.80 -21.22 -8.15
C ALA A 107 15.47 -21.17 -6.64
#